data_AF-A0A0F9HFP8-F1
#
_entry.id   AF-A0A0F9HFP8-F1
#
_cell.length_a   1.000
_cell.length_b   1.000
_cell.length_c   1.000
_cell.angle_alpha   90.00
_cell.angle_beta   90.00
_cell.angle_gamma   90.00
#
_symmetry.space_group_name_H-M   'P 1'
#
loop_
_entity.id
_entity.type
_entity.pdbx_description
1 polymer ?
#
loop_
_entity_poly.entity_id
_entity_poly.type
_entity_poly.pdbx_seq_one_letter_code
_entity_poly.pdbx_strand_id
1 'polypeptide(L)' 'MRVRYRVNTAISTKGVITWDCTAEVEQDMDIARLIATGENVQGEAAKLMEFQLALSDSLVAEMRRRYPIEGEAVPQGGE' A
#
# COMPACT_ATOMS: atom_id res chain seq x y z
N MET A 1 7.45 12.85 5.94
CA MET A 1 6.68 11.84 5.19
C MET A 1 5.36 11.61 5.90
N ARG A 2 4.26 11.73 5.17
CA ARG A 2 2.90 11.52 5.67
C ARG A 2 2.23 10.44 4.81
N VAL A 3 1.54 9.51 5.44
CA VAL A 3 0.78 8.46 4.75
C VAL A 3 -0.69 8.64 5.07
N ARG A 4 -1.54 8.59 4.05
CA ARG A 4 -3.00 8.60 4.19
C ARG A 4 -3.58 7.36 3.53
N TYR A 5 -4.43 6.65 4.25
CA TYR A 5 -5.17 5.51 3.73
C TYR A 5 -6.62 5.90 3.51
N ARG A 6 -7.17 5.46 2.38
CA ARG A 6 -8.61 5.46 2.11
C ARG A 6 -9.05 4.03 1.83
N VAL A 7 -10.08 3.59 2.54
CA VAL A 7 -10.67 2.26 2.34
C VAL A 7 -12.17 2.44 2.14
N ASN A 8 -12.66 2.03 0.98
CA ASN A 8 -14.09 2.01 0.66
C ASN A 8 -14.58 0.56 0.79
N THR A 9 -15.48 0.30 1.73
CA THR A 9 -16.08 -1.04 1.91
C THR A 9 -17.52 -1.05 1.43
N ALA A 10 -17.93 -2.11 0.74
CA ALA A 10 -19.31 -2.34 0.34
C ALA A 10 -19.76 -3.77 0.68
N ILE A 11 -21.04 -3.94 0.99
CA ILE A 11 -21.66 -5.24 1.24
C ILE A 11 -22.85 -5.38 0.30
N SER A 12 -22.86 -6.46 -0.48
CA SER A 12 -23.98 -6.78 -1.38
C SER A 12 -25.16 -7.39 -0.63
N THR A 13 -26.33 -7.41 -1.28
CA THR A 13 -27.54 -8.09 -0.77
C THR A 13 -27.37 -9.60 -0.62
N LYS A 14 -26.35 -10.18 -1.25
CA LYS A 14 -25.97 -11.61 -1.12
C LYS A 14 -24.93 -11.85 -0.03
N GLY A 15 -24.55 -10.83 0.74
CA GLY A 15 -23.55 -10.93 1.81
C GLY A 15 -22.09 -10.86 1.36
N VAL A 16 -21.81 -10.72 0.06
CA VAL A 16 -20.43 -10.53 -0.44
C VAL A 16 -19.90 -9.18 0.00
N ILE A 17 -18.74 -9.17 0.67
CA ILE A 17 -18.01 -7.97 1.10
C ILE A 17 -16.95 -7.66 0.04
N THR A 18 -16.92 -6.40 -0.42
CA THR A 18 -15.86 -5.90 -1.29
C THR A 18 -15.20 -4.69 -0.66
N TRP A 19 -13.94 -4.48 -0.99
CA TRP A 19 -13.19 -3.33 -0.52
C TRP A 19 -12.25 -2.81 -1.60
N ASP A 20 -12.15 -1.49 -1.67
CA ASP A 20 -11.23 -0.73 -2.52
C ASP A 20 -10.29 0.08 -1.62
N CYS A 21 -8.99 -0.07 -1.85
CA CYS A 21 -7.95 0.49 -0.99
C CYS A 21 -7.07 1.47 -1.76
N THR A 22 -6.80 2.63 -1.17
CA THR A 22 -5.88 3.63 -1.70
C THR A 22 -4.89 4.04 -0.61
N ALA A 23 -3.59 3.98 -0.91
CA ALA A 23 -2.52 4.49 -0.05
C ALA A 23 -1.83 5.68 -0.74
N GLU A 24 -1.96 6.86 -0.15
CA GLU A 24 -1.31 8.09 -0.59
C GLU A 24 -0.09 8.34 0.29
N VAL A 25 1.10 8.49 -0.34
CA VAL A 25 2.34 8.82 0.35
C VAL A 25 2.79 10.20 -0.09
N GLU A 26 2.90 11.11 0.87
CA GLU A 26 3.40 12.46 0.68
C GLU A 26 4.78 12.57 1.34
N GLN A 27 5.80 12.86 0.53
CA GLN A 27 7.17 13.03 1.00
C GLN A 27 7.68 14.40 0.57
N ASP A 28 7.98 15.24 1.56
CA ASP A 28 8.71 16.49 1.33
C ASP A 28 10.16 16.13 0.97
N MET A 29 10.51 16.36 -0.30
CA MET A 29 11.88 16.23 -0.77
C MET A 29 12.55 17.61 -0.73
N ASP A 30 13.68 17.71 -0.04
CA ASP A 30 14.54 18.89 -0.12
C ASP A 30 15.37 18.84 -1.40
N ILE A 31 14.80 19.39 -2.48
CA ILE A 31 15.40 19.42 -3.80
C ILE A 31 16.75 20.16 -3.79
N ALA A 32 16.88 21.21 -2.97
CA ALA A 32 18.13 21.98 -2.88
C ALA A 32 19.26 21.13 -2.27
N ARG A 33 18.94 20.33 -1.24
CA ARG A 33 19.89 19.37 -0.67
C ARG A 33 20.31 18.32 -1.69
N LEU A 34 19.35 17.70 -2.38
CA LEU A 34 19.62 16.63 -3.35
C LEU A 34 20.55 17.10 -4.48
N ILE A 35 20.35 18.33 -4.96
CA ILE A 35 21.22 18.95 -5.96
C ILE A 35 22.62 19.21 -5.37
N ALA A 36 22.71 19.72 -4.14
CA ALA A 36 23.99 20.05 -3.50
C ALA A 36 24.83 18.80 -3.16
N THR A 37 24.21 17.67 -2.83
CA THR A 37 24.89 16.41 -2.47
C THR A 37 25.16 15.52 -3.68
N GLY A 38 24.58 15.83 -4.85
CA GLY A 38 24.65 14.97 -6.04
C GLY A 38 23.86 13.66 -5.87
N GLU A 39 22.94 13.59 -4.91
CA GLU A 39 22.07 12.43 -4.70
C GLU A 39 21.08 12.29 -5.87
N ASN A 40 21.01 11.10 -6.46
CA ASN A 40 20.14 10.85 -7.62
C ASN A 40 18.67 10.77 -7.20
N VAL A 41 17.87 11.72 -7.69
CA VAL A 41 16.41 11.78 -7.52
C VAL A 41 15.71 10.47 -7.93
N GLN A 42 16.21 9.77 -8.95
CA GLN A 42 15.64 8.49 -9.38
C GLN A 42 15.80 7.38 -8.34
N GLY A 43 16.90 7.36 -7.60
CA GLY A 43 17.14 6.37 -6.55
C GLY A 43 16.20 6.55 -5.36
N GLU A 44 15.98 7.80 -4.96
CA GLU A 44 15.03 8.12 -3.88
C GLU A 44 13.58 7.86 -4.30
N ALA A 45 13.21 8.15 -5.56
CA ALA A 45 11.90 7.83 -6.10
C ALA A 45 11.63 6.31 -6.12
N ALA A 46 12.63 5.48 -6.47
CA ALA A 46 12.50 4.03 -6.45
C ALA A 46 12.25 3.49 -5.03
N LYS A 47 13.00 3.99 -4.02
CA LYS A 47 12.79 3.63 -2.62
C LYS A 47 11.39 4.02 -2.12
N LEU A 48 10.89 5.19 -2.53
CA LEU A 48 9.55 5.63 -2.19
C LEU A 48 8.48 4.70 -2.80
N MET A 49 8.70 4.24 -4.03
CA MET A 49 7.81 3.30 -4.70
C MET A 49 7.80 1.93 -4.01
N GLU A 50 8.96 1.38 -3.66
CA GLU A 50 9.07 0.15 -2.86
C GLU A 50 8.35 0.27 -1.52
N PHE A 51 8.53 1.40 -0.84
CA PHE A 51 7.85 1.69 0.41
C PHE A 51 6.32 1.77 0.25
N GLN A 52 5.83 2.42 -0.82
CA GLN A 52 4.40 2.51 -1.11
C GLN A 52 3.79 1.14 -1.42
N LEU A 53 4.52 0.28 -2.12
CA LEU A 53 4.09 -1.11 -2.37
C LEU A 53 3.97 -1.89 -1.06
N ALA A 54 4.99 -1.84 -0.19
CA ALA A 54 4.96 -2.53 1.10
C ALA A 54 3.81 -2.07 2.01
N LEU A 55 3.49 -0.78 2.01
CA LEU A 55 2.31 -0.25 2.72
C LEU A 55 1.00 -0.75 2.12
N SER A 56 0.92 -0.89 0.80
CA SER A 56 -0.26 -1.39 0.10
C SER A 56 -0.49 -2.86 0.43
N ASP A 57 0.57 -3.68 0.42
CA ASP A 57 0.51 -5.09 0.80
C ASP A 57 0.05 -5.27 2.25
N SER A 58 0.58 -4.45 3.16
CA SER A 58 0.18 -4.47 4.57
C SER A 58 -1.30 -4.11 4.77
N LEU A 59 -1.81 -3.13 4.00
CA LEU A 59 -3.21 -2.74 4.04
C LEU A 59 -4.12 -3.86 3.50
N VAL A 60 -3.74 -4.47 2.38
CA VAL A 60 -4.45 -5.61 1.79
C VAL A 60 -4.48 -6.80 2.77
N ALA A 61 -3.36 -7.10 3.42
CA ALA A 61 -3.29 -8.17 4.42
C ALA A 61 -4.24 -7.93 5.60
N GLU A 62 -4.31 -6.70 6.10
CA GLU A 62 -5.25 -6.33 7.16
C GLU A 62 -6.71 -6.43 6.72
N MET A 63 -7.01 -6.04 5.47
CA MET A 63 -8.37 -6.17 4.91
C MET A 63 -8.79 -7.63 4.75
N ARG A 64 -7.90 -8.50 4.26
CA ARG A 64 -8.14 -9.95 4.20
C ARG A 64 -8.36 -10.56 5.59
N ARG A 65 -7.63 -10.09 6.61
CA ARG A 65 -7.79 -10.54 8.00
C ARG A 65 -9.16 -10.17 8.58
N ARG A 66 -9.65 -8.96 8.29
CA ARG A 66 -10.93 -8.46 8.80
C ARG A 66 -12.15 -8.94 8.03
N TYR A 67 -11.99 -9.11 6.72
CA TYR A 67 -13.03 -9.47 5.77
C TYR A 67 -12.54 -10.65 4.93
N PRO A 68 -12.52 -11.87 5.51
CA PRO A 68 -12.10 -13.06 4.79
C PRO A 68 -13.02 -13.30 3.60
N ILE A 69 -12.43 -13.43 2.41
CA ILE A 69 -13.15 -13.78 1.20
C ILE A 69 -13.34 -15.30 1.22
N GLU A 70 -14.57 -15.77 1.40
CA GLU A 70 -14.88 -17.20 1.31
C GLU A 70 -14.49 -17.72 -0.08
N GLY A 71 -13.53 -18.64 -0.14
CA GLY A 71 -13.05 -19.25 -1.39
C GLY A 71 -11.74 -18.69 -1.94
N GLU A 72 -11.09 -17.71 -1.29
CA GLU A 72 -9.73 -17.34 -1.65
C GLU A 72 -8.76 -18.41 -1.10
N ALA A 73 -8.13 -19.16 -2.00
CA ALA A 73 -7.15 -20.18 -1.61
C ALA A 73 -6.06 -19.51 -0.77
N VAL A 74 -5.96 -19.90 0.51
CA VAL A 74 -4.81 -19.56 1.34
C VAL A 74 -3.59 -20.11 0.59
N PRO A 75 -2.61 -19.28 0.18
CA PRO A 75 -1.37 -19.82 -0.35
C PRO A 75 -0.77 -20.66 0.77
N GLN A 76 -0.82 -21.98 0.62
CA GLN A 76 -0.08 -22.88 1.48
C GLN A 76 1.38 -22.55 1.23
N GLY A 77 2.00 -21.86 2.19
CA GLY A 77 3.45 -21.81 2.29
C GLY A 77 3.93 -23.24 2.51
N GLY A 78 4.27 -23.90 1.40
CA GLY A 78 4.83 -25.24 1.37
C GLY A 78 6.35 -25.16 1.40
N GLU A 79 6.87 -25.46 2.59
CA GLU A 79 8.20 -25.97 2.98
C GLU A 79 9.48 -25.23 2.54
#